data_AF-V9DK04-F1
#
_entry.id   AF-V9DK04-F1
#
_cell.length_a   1.000
_cell.length_b   1.000
_cell.length_c   1.000
_cell.angle_alpha   90.00
_cell.angle_beta   90.00
_cell.angle_gamma   90.00
#
_symmetry.space_group_name_H-M   'P 1'
#
loop_
_entity.id
_entity.type
_entity.pdbx_description
1 polymer ?
#
loop_
_entity_poly.entity_id
_entity_poly.type
_entity_poly.pdbx_seq_one_letter_code
_entity_poly.pdbx_strand_id
1 'polypeptide(L)'
;MFDTICTLPLPSDVFAQVVHPTQPLFTIGLSSGHVYAYKLPSDADVIEDDSGHDSASPPKNDTLVNGSIIPSLRRASSTSLSESGLGSIDTIWTTRRHKGSCRCLAFSHDGEICYSAGTDGLVKAFLTETGKVVSKIAIPEKTRAGGEINGPTVLHALSPQALLLGTDAGQLYLQDLRQRGKEMQASVSQTWTPHGAEHINSLVPLPASETSTSGFPKQWVSVGGTTLAVTDLRKGTIATSEDQEIELTSVAMVQGLKKGGTSVGEKILVGQSDGVVSLWERGVWGDLDERIVLDRSGLSVDSLAEVPFGFGGGKLKMNEKLVAAGLEDGRVRFMRIGRNRVLLDLDAKHDDLDGVAAVGFDIEGRMITSGGQTVKVWTEAKGLPGGGRGASTKHDLSSNDDIDNSAPDQSSDEEDHAKQKRKKRKRNKGKDKSGGKALDFSL
;
A
#
# COMPACT_ATOMS: atom_id res chain seq x y z
N MET A 1 3.27 12.10 10.84
CA MET A 1 4.62 11.68 10.41
C MET A 1 4.76 10.22 10.82
N PHE A 2 5.46 9.42 10.03
CA PHE A 2 5.71 8.00 10.35
C PHE A 2 7.12 7.87 10.91
N ASP A 3 7.24 7.16 12.03
CA ASP A 3 8.53 6.82 12.63
C ASP A 3 8.86 5.36 12.34
N THR A 4 10.10 5.09 11.93
CA THR A 4 10.58 3.72 11.69
C THR A 4 10.77 3.01 13.03
N ILE A 5 10.04 1.91 13.22
CA ILE A 5 10.17 1.05 14.41
C ILE A 5 11.25 -0.01 14.20
N CYS A 6 11.36 -0.53 12.97
CA CYS A 6 12.29 -1.58 12.62
C CYS A 6 12.72 -1.49 11.16
N THR A 7 13.99 -1.82 10.90
CA THR A 7 14.54 -2.08 9.56
C THR A 7 15.12 -3.49 9.55
N LEU A 8 14.60 -4.34 8.65
CA LEU A 8 14.99 -5.74 8.50
C LEU A 8 15.80 -5.89 7.20
N PRO A 9 17.10 -6.24 7.28
CA PRO A 9 17.86 -6.62 6.11
C PRO A 9 17.44 -8.01 5.61
N LEU A 10 17.40 -8.17 4.29
CA LEU A 10 17.09 -9.40 3.59
C LEU A 10 18.34 -9.91 2.85
N PRO A 11 18.51 -11.22 2.64
CA PRO A 11 19.68 -11.75 1.94
C PRO A 11 19.59 -11.61 0.41
N SER A 12 18.47 -11.15 -0.14
CA SER A 12 18.23 -10.97 -1.57
C SER A 12 17.05 -10.02 -1.78
N ASP A 13 16.92 -9.50 -2.99
CA ASP A 13 15.91 -8.48 -3.30
C ASP A 13 14.48 -9.01 -3.09
N VAL A 14 13.61 -8.15 -2.55
CA VAL A 14 12.19 -8.42 -2.37
C VAL A 14 11.45 -8.32 -3.69
N PHE A 15 10.67 -9.35 -4.01
CA PHE A 15 9.78 -9.37 -5.16
C PHE A 15 8.30 -9.37 -4.79
N ALA A 16 7.96 -9.81 -3.57
CA ALA A 16 6.58 -9.84 -3.12
C ALA A 16 6.47 -9.55 -1.62
N GLN A 17 5.44 -8.78 -1.25
CA GLN A 17 5.01 -8.55 0.12
C GLN A 17 3.52 -8.82 0.22
N VAL A 18 3.09 -9.49 1.28
CA VAL A 18 1.67 -9.60 1.63
C VAL A 18 1.49 -9.48 3.14
N VAL A 19 0.49 -8.72 3.57
CA VAL A 19 0.15 -8.51 4.98
C VAL A 19 -1.04 -9.38 5.35
N HIS A 20 -1.01 -9.98 6.54
CA HIS A 20 -2.06 -10.89 6.99
C HIS A 20 -3.37 -10.14 7.26
N PRO A 21 -4.53 -10.70 6.87
CA PRO A 21 -5.80 -9.97 6.95
C PRO A 21 -6.31 -9.74 8.38
N THR A 22 -5.90 -10.59 9.33
CA THR A 22 -6.51 -10.64 10.67
C THR A 22 -5.50 -10.72 11.83
N GLN A 23 -4.20 -10.67 11.56
CA GLN A 23 -3.15 -10.81 12.57
C GLN A 23 -1.98 -9.87 12.24
N PRO A 24 -1.18 -9.43 13.23
CA PRO A 24 -0.06 -8.54 13.03
C PRO A 24 1.15 -9.31 12.48
N LEU A 25 1.02 -9.88 11.28
CA LEU A 25 2.10 -10.62 10.63
C LEU A 25 2.09 -10.34 9.13
N PHE A 26 3.23 -10.56 8.49
CA PHE A 26 3.38 -10.39 7.05
C PHE A 26 4.37 -11.41 6.48
N THR A 27 4.29 -11.62 5.17
CA THR A 27 5.14 -12.57 4.43
C THR A 27 5.85 -11.85 3.29
N ILE A 28 7.12 -12.20 3.08
CA ILE A 28 8.01 -11.62 2.07
C ILE A 28 8.54 -12.73 1.17
N GLY A 29 8.50 -12.51 -0.15
CA GLY A 29 9.04 -13.39 -1.19
C GLY A 29 10.25 -12.74 -1.85
N LEU A 30 11.35 -13.48 -1.97
CA LEU A 30 12.62 -12.97 -2.48
C LEU A 30 12.95 -13.45 -3.89
N SER A 31 13.84 -12.72 -4.55
CA SER A 31 14.45 -13.08 -5.83
C SER A 31 15.21 -14.43 -5.79
N SER A 32 15.70 -14.84 -4.61
CA SER A 32 16.34 -16.14 -4.40
C SER A 32 15.37 -17.33 -4.27
N GLY A 33 14.05 -17.07 -4.26
CA GLY A 33 13.00 -18.08 -4.07
C GLY A 33 12.69 -18.40 -2.62
N HIS A 34 13.32 -17.70 -1.67
CA HIS A 34 12.97 -17.79 -0.26
C HIS A 34 11.69 -17.04 0.04
N VAL A 35 10.97 -17.56 1.02
CA VAL A 35 9.82 -16.90 1.62
C VAL A 35 10.07 -16.82 3.12
N TYR A 36 9.80 -15.65 3.69
CA TYR A 36 9.93 -15.33 5.11
C TYR A 36 8.58 -14.94 5.65
N ALA A 37 8.24 -15.38 6.86
CA ALA A 37 7.09 -14.87 7.61
C ALA A 37 7.58 -14.23 8.91
N TYR A 38 7.04 -13.05 9.18
CA TYR A 38 7.40 -12.22 10.31
C TYR A 38 6.16 -11.90 11.13
N LYS A 39 6.25 -12.04 12.46
CA LYS A 39 5.23 -11.58 13.42
C LYS A 39 5.69 -10.24 13.99
N LEU A 40 4.83 -9.24 13.89
CA LEU A 40 5.01 -7.97 14.56
C LEU A 40 4.47 -8.07 16.00
N PRO A 41 5.15 -7.48 17.00
CA PRO A 41 4.66 -7.48 18.38
C PRO A 41 3.28 -6.81 18.47
N SER A 42 2.29 -7.44 19.09
CA SER A 42 1.00 -6.80 19.33
C SER A 42 0.94 -6.12 20.70
N ASP A 43 0.11 -5.09 20.84
CA ASP A 43 -0.14 -4.47 22.16
C ASP A 43 -0.75 -5.47 23.15
N ALA A 44 -1.41 -6.52 22.66
CA ALA A 44 -1.97 -7.60 23.48
C ALA A 44 -0.90 -8.54 24.05
N ASP A 45 0.15 -8.86 23.27
CA ASP A 45 1.27 -9.69 23.73
C ASP A 45 2.00 -9.03 24.92
N VAL A 46 2.02 -7.69 24.98
CA VAL A 46 2.65 -6.92 26.09
C VAL A 46 1.87 -7.03 27.40
N ILE A 47 0.55 -7.19 27.34
CA ILE A 47 -0.32 -7.25 28.53
C ILE A 47 -0.23 -8.64 29.17
N GLU A 48 -0.06 -9.71 28.39
CA GLU A 48 0.09 -11.07 28.91
C GLU A 48 1.39 -11.22 29.72
N ASP A 49 2.50 -10.63 29.26
CA ASP A 49 3.80 -10.68 29.95
C ASP A 49 3.81 -9.92 31.30
N ASP A 50 3.03 -8.85 31.45
CA ASP A 50 2.96 -8.07 32.70
C ASP A 50 2.05 -8.75 33.77
N SER A 51 1.14 -9.62 33.33
CA SER A 51 0.20 -10.33 34.23
C SER A 51 0.79 -11.59 34.89
N GLY A 52 1.99 -12.02 34.49
CA GLY A 52 2.64 -13.25 34.96
C GLY A 52 3.57 -13.10 36.17
N HIS A 53 3.72 -11.90 36.74
CA HIS A 53 4.72 -11.63 37.77
C HIS A 53 4.14 -11.08 39.08
N ASP A 54 3.30 -11.87 39.75
CA ASP A 54 3.14 -11.75 41.20
C ASP A 54 3.04 -13.12 41.87
N SER A 55 3.93 -13.34 42.85
CA SER A 55 4.00 -14.46 43.80
C SER A 55 4.90 -15.66 43.45
N ALA A 56 6.22 -15.49 43.60
CA ALA A 56 7.08 -16.57 44.12
C ALA A 56 8.37 -16.00 44.75
N SER A 57 8.50 -16.17 46.06
CA SER A 57 9.71 -15.88 46.85
C SER A 57 10.91 -16.71 46.35
N PRO A 58 12.16 -16.18 46.37
CA PRO A 58 13.30 -16.94 45.86
C PRO A 58 13.74 -18.02 46.87
N PRO A 59 14.04 -19.27 46.43
CA PRO A 59 14.74 -20.20 47.28
C PRO A 59 16.24 -19.84 47.33
N LYS A 60 16.80 -19.85 48.53
CA LYS A 60 18.25 -19.81 48.76
C LYS A 60 18.82 -21.19 48.44
N ASN A 61 19.84 -21.27 47.59
CA ASN A 61 20.84 -22.32 47.69
C ASN A 61 22.16 -21.88 47.05
N ASP A 62 23.19 -21.82 47.88
CA ASP A 62 24.60 -21.76 47.50
C ASP A 62 24.99 -23.03 46.74
N THR A 63 25.75 -22.89 45.66
CA THR A 63 26.84 -23.81 45.28
C THR A 63 27.67 -23.21 44.13
N LEU A 64 28.93 -22.93 44.44
CA LEU A 64 29.98 -22.54 43.49
C LEU A 64 30.52 -23.79 42.77
N VAL A 65 30.42 -23.85 41.43
CA VAL A 65 31.42 -24.53 40.56
C VAL A 65 31.49 -23.87 39.17
N ASN A 66 32.73 -23.54 38.79
CA ASN A 66 33.31 -23.04 37.53
C ASN A 66 32.53 -23.11 36.19
N GLY A 67 32.52 -21.97 35.49
CA GLY A 67 33.09 -21.89 34.14
C GLY A 67 32.16 -21.75 32.94
N SER A 68 31.45 -20.63 32.80
CA SER A 68 31.16 -19.98 31.49
C SER A 68 30.52 -18.61 31.72
N ILE A 69 31.11 -17.54 31.16
CA ILE A 69 30.58 -16.18 31.27
C ILE A 69 29.41 -16.05 30.29
N ILE A 70 28.19 -16.18 30.80
CA ILE A 70 26.96 -15.78 30.10
C ILE A 70 26.51 -14.47 30.78
N PRO A 71 26.39 -13.32 30.08
CA PRO A 71 25.85 -12.13 30.70
C PRO A 71 24.38 -12.37 31.04
N SER A 72 24.04 -12.27 32.33
CA SER A 72 22.69 -12.43 32.84
C SER A 72 21.72 -11.50 32.13
N LEU A 73 20.63 -12.07 31.63
CA LEU A 73 19.41 -11.38 31.21
C LEU A 73 18.96 -10.39 32.29
N ARG A 74 19.29 -9.11 32.09
CA ARG A 74 18.61 -8.01 32.80
C ARG A 74 17.30 -7.74 32.09
N ARG A 75 16.21 -8.19 32.74
CA ARG A 75 14.93 -7.50 32.88
C ARG A 75 14.79 -6.24 32.01
N ALA A 76 14.16 -6.38 30.85
CA ALA A 76 13.65 -5.26 30.08
C ALA A 76 12.17 -5.08 30.42
N SER A 77 11.89 -4.24 31.41
CA SER A 77 10.55 -3.72 31.68
C SER A 77 10.32 -2.45 30.85
N SER A 78 9.30 -2.50 29.99
CA SER A 78 8.51 -1.43 29.38
C SER A 78 8.98 0.03 29.57
N THR A 79 9.46 0.66 28.49
CA THR A 79 9.29 2.10 28.11
C THR A 79 10.18 2.56 26.94
N SER A 80 10.62 1.67 26.06
CA SER A 80 11.28 2.10 24.82
C SER A 80 10.95 1.15 23.67
N LEU A 81 9.83 1.41 22.98
CA LEU A 81 9.87 1.27 21.53
C LEU A 81 10.90 2.30 21.08
N SER A 82 12.13 1.82 20.88
CA SER A 82 13.33 2.65 20.82
C SER A 82 13.19 3.78 19.81
N GLU A 83 13.58 4.99 20.19
CA GLU A 83 13.97 6.09 19.28
C GLU A 83 15.13 5.70 18.32
N SER A 84 15.57 4.43 18.31
CA SER A 84 16.70 3.90 17.55
C SER A 84 16.39 2.66 16.69
N GLY A 85 15.11 2.40 16.34
CA GLY A 85 14.77 1.41 15.30
C GLY A 85 15.16 -0.06 15.56
N LEU A 86 15.25 -0.50 16.82
CA LEU A 86 15.63 -1.87 17.21
C LEU A 86 14.52 -2.59 17.98
N GLY A 87 13.25 -2.41 17.59
CA GLY A 87 12.22 -3.37 18.00
C GLY A 87 12.51 -4.73 17.38
N SER A 88 12.62 -5.80 18.18
CA SER A 88 12.80 -7.15 17.63
C SER A 88 11.51 -7.63 16.98
N ILE A 89 11.55 -7.88 15.67
CA ILE A 89 10.49 -8.57 14.94
C ILE A 89 10.81 -10.06 14.94
N ASP A 90 9.83 -10.88 15.30
CA ASP A 90 10.02 -12.33 15.35
C ASP A 90 9.90 -12.93 13.95
N THR A 91 10.96 -13.60 13.50
CA THR A 91 10.89 -14.46 12.32
C THR A 91 10.17 -15.75 12.70
N ILE A 92 8.95 -15.95 12.20
CA ILE A 92 8.17 -17.16 12.48
C ILE A 92 8.85 -18.37 11.80
N TRP A 93 9.17 -18.21 10.52
CA TRP A 93 9.91 -19.20 9.75
C TRP A 93 10.54 -18.57 8.50
N THR A 94 11.52 -19.27 7.95
CA THR A 94 12.09 -19.02 6.62
C THR A 94 12.22 -20.33 5.86
N THR A 95 11.94 -20.31 4.56
CA THR A 95 12.06 -21.51 3.71
C THR A 95 12.35 -21.13 2.27
N ARG A 96 13.30 -21.81 1.63
CA ARG A 96 13.45 -21.76 0.17
C ARG A 96 12.29 -22.51 -0.48
N ARG A 97 11.24 -21.79 -0.86
CA ARG A 97 10.03 -22.41 -1.42
C ARG A 97 10.17 -22.67 -2.92
N HIS A 98 10.82 -21.78 -3.66
CA HIS A 98 10.91 -21.86 -5.12
C HIS A 98 12.35 -22.06 -5.59
N LYS A 99 12.52 -22.76 -6.73
CA LYS A 99 13.84 -22.94 -7.35
C LYS A 99 14.35 -21.65 -7.97
N GLY A 100 13.45 -20.87 -8.56
CA GLY A 100 13.67 -19.49 -8.98
C GLY A 100 13.01 -18.49 -8.02
N SER A 101 12.87 -17.25 -8.46
CA SER A 101 12.32 -16.16 -7.65
C SER A 101 10.86 -16.40 -7.21
N CYS A 102 10.52 -15.95 -6.00
CA CYS A 102 9.16 -15.92 -5.49
C CYS A 102 8.55 -14.55 -5.82
N ARG A 103 7.74 -14.47 -6.89
CA ARG A 103 7.25 -13.21 -7.46
C ARG A 103 5.90 -12.76 -6.93
N CYS A 104 5.08 -13.66 -6.41
CA CYS A 104 3.76 -13.31 -5.93
C CYS A 104 3.45 -14.01 -4.61
N LEU A 105 2.70 -13.32 -3.76
CA LEU A 105 2.18 -13.84 -2.50
C LEU A 105 0.72 -13.40 -2.34
N ALA A 106 -0.11 -14.26 -1.75
CA ALA A 106 -1.48 -13.92 -1.39
C ALA A 106 -1.92 -14.71 -0.17
N PHE A 107 -2.59 -14.08 0.79
CA PHE A 107 -3.29 -14.81 1.85
C PHE A 107 -4.66 -15.26 1.36
N SER A 108 -5.11 -16.39 1.92
CA SER A 108 -6.52 -16.75 1.99
C SER A 108 -7.29 -15.74 2.86
N HIS A 109 -8.62 -15.76 2.80
CA HIS A 109 -9.45 -14.75 3.48
C HIS A 109 -9.40 -14.86 5.00
N ASP A 110 -9.25 -16.07 5.54
CA ASP A 110 -9.05 -16.32 6.96
C ASP A 110 -7.58 -16.11 7.38
N GLY A 111 -6.65 -16.12 6.42
CA GLY A 111 -5.22 -15.98 6.64
C GLY A 111 -4.53 -17.28 7.06
N GLU A 112 -5.25 -18.39 7.21
CA GLU A 112 -4.66 -19.68 7.63
C GLU A 112 -3.69 -20.25 6.59
N ILE A 113 -3.97 -19.97 5.31
CA ILE A 113 -3.15 -20.35 4.17
C ILE A 113 -2.56 -19.12 3.49
N CYS A 114 -1.28 -19.19 3.18
CA CYS A 114 -0.62 -18.30 2.22
C CYS A 114 -0.27 -19.06 0.95
N TYR A 115 -0.46 -18.41 -0.19
CA TYR A 115 -0.08 -18.88 -1.50
C TYR A 115 1.18 -18.14 -1.95
N SER A 116 2.12 -18.85 -2.57
CA SER A 116 3.28 -18.26 -3.24
C SER A 116 3.39 -18.76 -4.67
N ALA A 117 3.72 -17.86 -5.60
CA ALA A 117 3.99 -18.21 -6.99
C ALA A 117 5.41 -17.78 -7.37
N GLY A 118 6.12 -18.64 -8.11
CA GLY A 118 7.48 -18.36 -8.53
C GLY A 118 7.79 -18.73 -9.97
N THR A 119 8.97 -18.34 -10.42
CA THR A 119 9.46 -18.63 -11.79
C THR A 119 9.81 -20.11 -12.01
N ASP A 120 9.67 -20.95 -10.99
CA ASP A 120 9.72 -22.40 -11.10
C ASP A 120 8.40 -23.00 -11.65
N GLY A 121 7.45 -22.17 -12.08
CA GLY A 121 6.19 -22.59 -12.71
C GLY A 121 5.20 -23.19 -11.73
N LEU A 122 5.34 -22.92 -10.43
CA LEU A 122 4.49 -23.49 -9.39
C LEU A 122 3.84 -22.41 -8.54
N VAL A 123 2.58 -22.63 -8.21
CA VAL A 123 1.91 -22.03 -7.06
C VAL A 123 1.96 -23.03 -5.90
N LYS A 124 2.37 -22.60 -4.72
CA LYS A 124 2.44 -23.42 -3.51
C LYS A 124 1.55 -22.82 -2.44
N ALA A 125 0.64 -23.62 -1.87
CA ALA A 125 -0.15 -23.25 -0.71
C ALA A 125 0.49 -23.83 0.55
N PHE A 126 0.61 -23.03 1.60
CA PHE A 126 1.21 -23.44 2.86
C PHE A 126 0.49 -22.82 4.06
N LEU A 127 0.55 -23.53 5.19
CA LEU A 127 0.04 -23.02 6.47
C LEU A 127 0.85 -21.80 6.89
N THR A 128 0.16 -20.72 7.22
CA THR A 128 0.78 -19.45 7.63
C THR A 128 1.62 -19.60 8.89
N GLU A 129 1.09 -20.31 9.89
CA GLU A 129 1.75 -20.50 11.18
C GLU A 129 3.06 -21.32 11.06
N THR A 130 3.01 -22.45 10.38
CA THR A 130 4.13 -23.41 10.39
C THR A 130 4.99 -23.38 9.12
N GLY A 131 4.53 -22.68 8.08
CA GLY A 131 5.17 -22.67 6.76
C GLY A 131 5.10 -24.00 6.01
N LYS A 132 4.31 -24.98 6.46
CA LYS A 132 4.23 -26.32 5.85
C LYS A 132 3.40 -26.27 4.59
N VAL A 133 3.97 -26.75 3.47
CA VAL A 133 3.28 -26.82 2.17
C VAL A 133 2.18 -27.89 2.22
N VAL A 134 0.96 -27.50 1.87
CA VAL A 134 -0.23 -28.36 1.85
C VAL A 134 -0.77 -28.63 0.45
N SER A 135 -0.41 -27.79 -0.53
CA SER A 135 -0.81 -27.99 -1.93
C SER A 135 0.20 -27.37 -2.90
N LYS A 136 0.25 -27.90 -4.12
CA LYS A 136 1.06 -27.41 -5.23
C LYS A 136 0.23 -27.45 -6.51
N ILE A 137 0.23 -26.35 -7.26
CA ILE A 137 -0.51 -26.20 -8.52
C ILE A 137 0.49 -25.77 -9.58
N ALA A 138 0.49 -26.45 -10.73
CA ALA A 138 1.32 -26.05 -11.86
C ALA A 138 0.71 -24.83 -12.56
N ILE A 139 1.55 -23.85 -12.87
CA ILE A 139 1.17 -22.73 -13.75
C ILE A 139 1.17 -23.28 -15.18
N PRO A 140 0.09 -23.12 -15.96
CA PRO A 140 0.04 -23.61 -17.33
C PRO A 140 1.20 -23.06 -18.15
N GLU A 141 2.00 -23.97 -18.71
CA GLU A 141 3.14 -23.61 -19.54
C GLU A 141 2.63 -23.19 -20.92
N LYS A 142 2.71 -21.88 -21.20
CA LYS A 142 2.69 -21.36 -22.56
C LYS A 142 4.01 -20.62 -22.76
N THR A 143 4.87 -21.20 -23.57
CA THR A 143 6.08 -20.54 -24.03
C THR A 143 5.66 -19.30 -24.82
N ARG A 144 6.20 -18.11 -24.48
CA ARG A 144 6.15 -16.98 -25.42
C ARG A 144 6.86 -17.39 -26.72
N ALA A 145 6.49 -16.78 -27.83
CA ALA A 145 7.28 -16.91 -29.06
C ALA A 145 8.71 -16.43 -28.74
N GLY A 146 9.66 -17.35 -28.63
CA GLY A 146 11.05 -17.05 -28.20
C GLY A 146 11.60 -17.89 -27.04
N GLY A 147 10.82 -18.78 -26.42
CA GLY A 147 11.36 -19.68 -25.37
C GLY A 147 11.36 -19.11 -23.95
N GLU A 148 10.82 -17.91 -23.74
CA GLU A 148 10.78 -17.28 -22.41
C GLU A 148 9.80 -18.00 -21.47
N ILE A 149 10.23 -18.18 -20.22
CA ILE A 149 9.45 -18.76 -19.13
C ILE A 149 8.35 -17.75 -18.76
N ASN A 150 7.09 -18.18 -18.83
CA ASN A 150 5.95 -17.38 -18.42
C ASN A 150 5.91 -17.24 -16.88
N GLY A 151 6.45 -16.15 -16.35
CA GLY A 151 6.52 -15.89 -14.92
C GLY A 151 5.18 -15.41 -14.35
N PRO A 152 4.85 -15.74 -13.09
CA PRO A 152 3.70 -15.14 -12.42
C PRO A 152 3.98 -13.67 -12.09
N THR A 153 2.97 -12.82 -12.25
CA THR A 153 3.06 -11.37 -12.00
C THR A 153 2.13 -10.91 -10.88
N VAL A 154 0.93 -11.48 -10.78
CA VAL A 154 -0.06 -11.15 -9.76
C VAL A 154 -0.72 -12.41 -9.23
N LEU A 155 -0.99 -12.46 -7.92
CA LEU A 155 -1.70 -13.55 -7.27
C LEU A 155 -2.74 -12.97 -6.30
N HIS A 156 -3.98 -13.46 -6.35
CA HIS A 156 -5.03 -12.95 -5.47
C HIS A 156 -6.09 -14.01 -5.15
N ALA A 157 -6.36 -14.26 -3.87
CA ALA A 157 -7.45 -15.13 -3.45
C ALA A 157 -8.77 -14.37 -3.57
N LEU A 158 -9.56 -14.66 -4.61
CA LEU A 158 -10.83 -13.97 -4.89
C LEU A 158 -11.97 -14.48 -3.99
N SER A 159 -11.93 -15.76 -3.62
CA SER A 159 -12.81 -16.38 -2.63
C SER A 159 -12.10 -17.57 -1.98
N PRO A 160 -12.65 -18.22 -0.94
CA PRO A 160 -12.08 -19.45 -0.38
C PRO A 160 -11.92 -20.59 -1.38
N GLN A 161 -12.56 -20.49 -2.55
CA GLN A 161 -12.58 -21.52 -3.59
C GLN A 161 -11.88 -21.09 -4.88
N ALA A 162 -11.44 -19.83 -5.00
CA ALA A 162 -10.97 -19.27 -6.25
C ALA A 162 -9.71 -18.43 -6.08
N LEU A 163 -8.67 -18.76 -6.83
CA LEU A 163 -7.39 -18.06 -6.85
C LEU A 163 -7.12 -17.50 -8.25
N LEU A 164 -6.89 -16.20 -8.34
CA LEU A 164 -6.49 -15.52 -9.58
C LEU A 164 -4.97 -15.51 -9.68
N LEU A 165 -4.46 -15.79 -10.88
CA LEU A 165 -3.04 -15.78 -11.20
C LEU A 165 -2.82 -15.07 -12.55
N GLY A 166 -2.17 -13.91 -12.51
CA GLY A 166 -1.68 -13.19 -13.68
C GLY A 166 -0.27 -13.63 -14.07
N THR A 167 0.06 -13.54 -15.36
CA THR A 167 1.39 -13.91 -15.86
C THR A 167 1.98 -12.89 -16.81
N ASP A 168 3.28 -13.06 -17.09
CA ASP A 168 4.04 -12.20 -17.99
C ASP A 168 3.44 -12.15 -19.40
N ALA A 169 2.99 -13.29 -19.92
CA ALA A 169 2.36 -13.35 -21.24
C ALA A 169 0.91 -12.80 -21.30
N GLY A 170 0.43 -12.11 -20.26
CA GLY A 170 -0.88 -11.47 -20.23
C GLY A 170 -2.06 -12.38 -19.93
N GLN A 171 -1.80 -13.64 -19.57
CA GLN A 171 -2.87 -14.54 -19.14
C GLN A 171 -3.27 -14.25 -17.69
N LEU A 172 -4.58 -14.26 -17.46
CA LEU A 172 -5.18 -14.30 -16.13
C LEU A 172 -5.91 -15.62 -15.95
N TYR A 173 -5.39 -16.48 -15.10
CA TYR A 173 -5.97 -17.78 -14.79
C TYR A 173 -6.85 -17.71 -13.53
N LEU A 174 -8.01 -18.38 -13.58
CA LEU A 174 -8.83 -18.68 -12.41
C LEU A 174 -8.60 -20.14 -12.00
N GLN A 175 -7.97 -20.37 -10.85
CA GLN A 175 -7.76 -21.70 -10.30
C GLN A 175 -8.88 -22.05 -9.30
N ASP A 176 -9.47 -23.24 -9.45
CA ASP A 176 -10.45 -23.78 -8.48
C ASP A 176 -9.71 -24.50 -7.35
N LEU A 177 -9.78 -23.94 -6.14
CA LEU A 177 -9.08 -24.44 -4.95
C LEU A 177 -9.75 -25.68 -4.33
N ARG A 178 -10.96 -26.04 -4.77
CA ARG A 178 -11.66 -27.25 -4.31
C ARG A 178 -11.15 -28.51 -5.00
N GLN A 179 -10.56 -28.37 -6.18
CA GLN A 179 -9.98 -29.48 -6.94
C GLN A 179 -8.65 -29.91 -6.31
N ARG A 180 -8.70 -30.42 -5.07
CA ARG A 180 -7.54 -30.95 -4.34
C ARG A 180 -7.26 -32.37 -4.82
N GLY A 181 -6.61 -32.50 -5.97
CA GLY A 181 -6.03 -33.77 -6.44
C GLY A 181 -4.65 -34.01 -5.83
N LYS A 182 -4.26 -35.28 -5.63
CA LYS A 182 -2.89 -35.67 -5.21
C LYS A 182 -1.82 -35.38 -6.27
N GLU A 183 -2.20 -34.99 -7.48
CA GLU A 183 -1.29 -34.73 -8.60
C GLU A 183 -1.10 -33.23 -8.84
N MET A 184 0.13 -32.82 -9.20
CA MET A 184 0.45 -31.45 -9.60
C MET A 184 -0.12 -31.11 -10.99
N GLN A 185 -1.44 -31.18 -11.15
CA GLN A 185 -2.12 -30.75 -12.37
C GLN A 185 -2.53 -29.27 -12.26
N ALA A 186 -2.56 -28.57 -13.39
CA ALA A 186 -3.09 -27.22 -13.46
C ALA A 186 -4.61 -27.24 -13.24
N SER A 187 -5.09 -26.74 -12.10
CA SER A 187 -6.53 -26.70 -11.74
C SER A 187 -7.22 -25.44 -12.30
N VAL A 188 -6.94 -25.12 -13.56
CA VAL A 188 -7.45 -23.90 -14.21
C VAL A 188 -8.88 -24.12 -14.68
N SER A 189 -9.79 -23.33 -14.12
CA SER A 189 -11.21 -23.31 -14.47
C SER A 189 -11.52 -22.36 -15.62
N GLN A 190 -10.86 -21.21 -15.68
CA GLN A 190 -11.03 -20.19 -16.71
C GLN A 190 -9.72 -19.44 -16.98
N THR A 191 -9.60 -18.87 -18.19
CA THR A 191 -8.45 -18.07 -18.62
C THR A 191 -8.94 -16.85 -19.38
N TRP A 192 -8.36 -15.69 -19.09
CA TRP A 192 -8.60 -14.43 -19.80
C TRP A 192 -7.28 -13.79 -20.25
N THR A 193 -7.38 -12.86 -21.18
CA THR A 193 -6.27 -12.00 -21.65
C THR A 193 -6.71 -10.54 -21.63
N PRO A 194 -6.90 -9.94 -20.44
CA PRO A 194 -7.55 -8.64 -20.30
C PRO A 194 -6.78 -7.50 -20.99
N HIS A 195 -5.46 -7.64 -21.15
CA HIS A 195 -4.56 -6.67 -21.77
C HIS A 195 -3.85 -7.25 -23.02
N GLY A 196 -4.45 -8.24 -23.67
CA GLY A 196 -3.83 -8.91 -24.83
C GLY A 196 -2.57 -9.69 -24.45
N ALA A 197 -1.43 -9.30 -25.02
CA ALA A 197 -0.12 -9.93 -24.79
C ALA A 197 0.73 -9.21 -23.72
N GLU A 198 0.24 -8.07 -23.22
CA GLU A 198 0.90 -7.27 -22.19
C GLU A 198 0.83 -7.95 -20.82
N HIS A 199 1.87 -7.74 -20.02
CA HIS A 199 1.97 -8.27 -18.66
C HIS A 199 0.86 -7.69 -17.77
N ILE A 200 0.35 -8.48 -16.83
CA ILE A 200 -0.58 -7.98 -15.80
C ILE A 200 0.26 -7.45 -14.65
N ASN A 201 0.27 -6.13 -14.46
CA ASN A 201 1.12 -5.46 -13.47
C ASN A 201 0.50 -5.48 -12.07
N SER A 202 -0.81 -5.23 -11.96
CA SER A 202 -1.51 -5.22 -10.68
C SER A 202 -3.01 -5.48 -10.83
N LEU A 203 -3.68 -5.87 -9.75
CA LEU A 203 -5.11 -6.17 -9.73
C LEU A 203 -5.72 -5.86 -8.36
N VAL A 204 -6.95 -5.33 -8.36
CA VAL A 204 -7.76 -5.13 -7.17
C VAL A 204 -9.17 -5.72 -7.36
N PRO A 205 -9.68 -6.54 -6.43
CA PRO A 205 -11.05 -7.03 -6.49
C PRO A 205 -12.05 -5.90 -6.29
N LEU A 206 -13.17 -5.94 -7.02
CA LEU A 206 -14.30 -5.06 -6.77
C LEU A 206 -15.22 -5.70 -5.72
N PRO A 207 -15.62 -4.95 -4.69
CA PRO A 207 -16.51 -5.42 -3.64
C PRO A 207 -17.79 -6.03 -4.19
N ALA A 208 -18.22 -7.12 -3.54
CA ALA A 208 -19.43 -7.83 -3.89
C ALA A 208 -20.62 -6.87 -3.94
N SER A 209 -21.49 -7.05 -4.94
CA SER A 209 -22.74 -6.29 -4.99
C SER A 209 -23.61 -6.61 -3.78
N GLU A 210 -24.49 -5.68 -3.40
CA GLU A 210 -25.47 -5.90 -2.32
C GLU A 210 -26.38 -7.11 -2.61
N THR A 211 -26.56 -7.45 -3.89
CA THR A 211 -27.33 -8.63 -4.35
C THR A 211 -26.54 -9.94 -4.29
N SER A 212 -25.25 -9.92 -3.93
CA SER A 212 -24.40 -11.10 -3.93
C SER A 212 -24.69 -11.99 -2.71
N THR A 213 -25.19 -13.19 -2.97
CA THR A 213 -25.46 -14.19 -1.92
C THR A 213 -24.21 -14.76 -1.27
N SER A 214 -23.04 -14.64 -1.91
CA SER A 214 -21.78 -15.23 -1.43
C SER A 214 -20.93 -14.30 -0.57
N GLY A 215 -21.21 -12.98 -0.58
CA GLY A 215 -20.35 -11.98 0.07
C GLY A 215 -18.97 -11.76 -0.58
N PHE A 216 -18.50 -12.67 -1.43
CA PHE A 216 -17.21 -12.56 -2.12
C PHE A 216 -17.28 -11.76 -3.44
N PRO A 217 -16.18 -11.06 -3.80
CA PRO A 217 -16.01 -10.43 -5.10
C PRO A 217 -16.23 -11.39 -6.27
N LYS A 218 -16.82 -10.86 -7.35
CA LYS A 218 -16.99 -11.57 -8.64
C LYS A 218 -16.43 -10.78 -9.81
N GLN A 219 -15.96 -9.57 -9.54
CA GLN A 219 -15.38 -8.67 -10.51
C GLN A 219 -14.09 -8.11 -9.92
N TRP A 220 -13.19 -7.69 -10.79
CA TRP A 220 -11.93 -7.06 -10.41
C TRP A 220 -11.48 -6.11 -11.51
N VAL A 221 -10.58 -5.22 -11.14
CA VAL A 221 -9.88 -4.33 -12.05
C VAL A 221 -8.43 -4.77 -12.11
N SER A 222 -7.91 -5.00 -13.31
CA SER A 222 -6.49 -5.22 -13.57
C SER A 222 -5.91 -4.08 -14.39
N VAL A 223 -4.61 -3.88 -14.23
CA VAL A 223 -3.83 -2.98 -15.07
C VAL A 223 -2.66 -3.75 -15.69
N GLY A 224 -2.34 -3.43 -16.94
CA GLY A 224 -1.29 -4.10 -17.70
C GLY A 224 -0.95 -3.33 -18.96
N GLY A 225 0.34 -3.24 -19.27
CA GLY A 225 0.85 -2.32 -20.29
C GLY A 225 0.30 -0.91 -20.03
N THR A 226 -0.45 -0.36 -20.97
CA THR A 226 -1.00 0.99 -20.91
C THR A 226 -2.52 1.06 -20.66
N THR A 227 -3.13 -0.06 -20.26
CA THR A 227 -4.60 -0.17 -20.18
C THR A 227 -5.09 -0.69 -18.84
N LEU A 228 -6.28 -0.22 -18.44
CA LEU A 228 -7.07 -0.76 -17.34
C LEU A 228 -8.16 -1.67 -17.90
N ALA A 229 -8.44 -2.79 -17.25
CA ALA A 229 -9.48 -3.73 -17.66
C ALA A 229 -10.34 -4.16 -16.47
N VAL A 230 -11.64 -4.24 -16.67
CA VAL A 230 -12.61 -4.77 -15.71
C VAL A 230 -13.03 -6.14 -16.17
N THR A 231 -12.81 -7.14 -15.33
CA THR A 231 -13.13 -8.54 -15.64
C THR A 231 -14.15 -9.06 -14.65
N ASP A 232 -15.17 -9.73 -15.17
CA ASP A 232 -16.17 -10.44 -14.41
C ASP A 232 -15.92 -11.95 -14.50
N LEU A 233 -16.03 -12.64 -13.37
CA LEU A 233 -15.78 -14.07 -13.25
C LEU A 233 -16.56 -14.91 -14.26
N ARG A 234 -17.78 -14.50 -14.64
CA ARG A 234 -18.59 -15.27 -15.59
C ARG A 234 -18.50 -14.72 -17.00
N LYS A 235 -18.47 -13.40 -17.14
CA LYS A 235 -18.57 -12.73 -18.45
C LYS A 235 -17.20 -12.49 -19.12
N GLY A 236 -16.11 -12.64 -18.38
CA GLY A 236 -14.78 -12.25 -18.84
C GLY A 236 -14.58 -10.74 -18.80
N THR A 237 -13.71 -10.20 -19.65
CA THR A 237 -13.43 -8.76 -19.71
C THR A 237 -14.68 -8.01 -20.19
N ILE A 238 -15.28 -7.22 -19.31
CA ILE A 238 -16.52 -6.48 -19.56
C ILE A 238 -16.28 -5.01 -19.93
N ALA A 239 -15.11 -4.48 -19.61
CA ALA A 239 -14.68 -3.14 -20.00
C ALA A 239 -13.16 -3.05 -20.07
N THR A 240 -12.66 -2.18 -20.94
CA THR A 240 -11.25 -1.80 -21.05
C THR A 240 -11.19 -0.29 -21.24
N SER A 241 -10.23 0.38 -20.61
CA SER A 241 -10.00 1.81 -20.80
C SER A 241 -9.42 2.11 -22.18
N GLU A 242 -9.40 3.40 -22.55
CA GLU A 242 -8.52 3.87 -23.62
C GLU A 242 -7.04 3.60 -23.27
N ASP A 243 -6.20 3.56 -24.31
CA ASP A 243 -4.74 3.48 -24.19
C ASP A 243 -4.21 4.75 -23.50
N GLN A 244 -3.53 4.58 -22.38
CA GLN A 244 -2.99 5.70 -21.60
C GLN A 244 -1.64 6.21 -22.12
N GLU A 245 -1.07 5.58 -23.15
CA GLU A 245 0.25 5.88 -23.73
C GLU A 245 1.43 5.75 -22.76
N ILE A 246 1.15 5.36 -21.51
CA ILE A 246 2.10 5.19 -20.44
C ILE A 246 1.79 3.92 -19.67
N GLU A 247 2.84 3.30 -19.15
CA GLU A 247 2.71 2.07 -18.38
C GLU A 247 1.95 2.31 -17.07
N LEU A 248 0.96 1.44 -16.81
CA LEU A 248 0.17 1.40 -15.60
C LEU A 248 0.74 0.34 -14.67
N THR A 249 1.28 0.77 -13.53
CA THR A 249 2.21 -0.03 -12.71
C THR A 249 1.53 -0.65 -11.47
N SER A 250 0.64 0.09 -10.82
CA SER A 250 -0.01 -0.32 -9.56
C SER A 250 -1.48 0.09 -9.52
N VAL A 251 -2.30 -0.62 -8.74
CA VAL A 251 -3.73 -0.29 -8.60
C VAL A 251 -4.22 -0.43 -7.16
N ALA A 252 -5.07 0.51 -6.72
CA ALA A 252 -5.77 0.46 -5.43
C ALA A 252 -7.22 0.95 -5.58
N MET A 253 -8.13 0.39 -4.79
CA MET A 253 -9.52 0.85 -4.73
C MET A 253 -9.74 1.63 -3.44
N VAL A 254 -10.44 2.75 -3.55
CA VAL A 254 -10.83 3.60 -2.42
C VAL A 254 -12.35 3.73 -2.40
N GLN A 255 -12.96 3.44 -1.25
CA GLN A 255 -14.41 3.48 -1.06
C GLN A 255 -14.82 4.53 -0.03
N GLY A 256 -16.13 4.80 0.07
CA GLY A 256 -16.68 5.68 1.11
C GLY A 256 -16.34 7.15 0.90
N LEU A 257 -16.03 7.55 -0.34
CA LEU A 257 -15.87 8.95 -0.71
C LEU A 257 -17.23 9.64 -0.77
N LYS A 258 -17.22 10.98 -0.74
CA LYS A 258 -18.44 11.76 -0.83
C LYS A 258 -19.14 11.50 -2.17
N LYS A 259 -20.36 10.95 -2.11
CA LYS A 259 -21.24 10.80 -3.28
C LYS A 259 -21.77 12.15 -3.75
N GLY A 260 -21.89 12.35 -5.05
CA GLY A 260 -22.47 13.56 -5.63
C GLY A 260 -22.17 13.72 -7.11
N GLY A 261 -23.11 14.34 -7.84
CA GLY A 261 -23.02 14.43 -9.29
C GLY A 261 -23.04 13.04 -9.92
N THR A 262 -22.01 12.70 -10.69
CA THR A 262 -21.78 11.39 -11.29
C THR A 262 -20.97 10.44 -10.41
N SER A 263 -20.42 10.92 -9.28
CA SER A 263 -19.60 10.09 -8.40
C SER A 263 -20.45 9.20 -7.49
N VAL A 264 -20.19 7.90 -7.56
CA VAL A 264 -20.73 6.84 -6.71
C VAL A 264 -19.95 6.71 -5.39
N GLY A 265 -18.88 7.48 -5.21
CA GLY A 265 -18.07 7.51 -4.00
C GLY A 265 -17.04 6.38 -3.91
N GLU A 266 -16.72 5.78 -5.06
CA GLU A 266 -15.78 4.67 -5.18
C GLU A 266 -14.87 4.93 -6.38
N LYS A 267 -13.57 4.99 -6.11
CA LYS A 267 -12.56 5.30 -7.13
C LYS A 267 -11.51 4.21 -7.20
N ILE A 268 -11.03 3.97 -8.41
CA ILE A 268 -9.84 3.17 -8.69
C ILE A 268 -8.69 4.14 -8.94
N LEU A 269 -7.61 3.97 -8.19
CA LEU A 269 -6.37 4.69 -8.36
C LEU A 269 -5.40 3.78 -9.10
N VAL A 270 -4.74 4.31 -10.11
CA VAL A 270 -3.73 3.60 -10.89
C VAL A 270 -2.46 4.43 -10.92
N GLY A 271 -1.36 3.85 -10.42
CA GLY A 271 -0.03 4.41 -10.55
C GLY A 271 0.50 4.26 -11.98
N GLN A 272 1.27 5.26 -12.40
CA GLN A 272 1.89 5.32 -13.72
C GLN A 272 3.41 5.40 -13.59
N SER A 273 4.12 5.07 -14.66
CA SER A 273 5.59 5.12 -14.69
C SER A 273 6.20 6.54 -14.74
N ASP A 274 5.39 7.61 -14.83
CA ASP A 274 5.84 9.02 -14.85
C ASP A 274 5.56 9.80 -13.54
N GLY A 275 5.19 9.11 -12.46
CA GLY A 275 4.94 9.77 -11.17
C GLY A 275 3.54 10.35 -11.03
N VAL A 276 2.62 9.97 -11.94
CA VAL A 276 1.20 10.31 -11.86
C VAL A 276 0.40 9.16 -11.27
N VAL A 277 -0.60 9.51 -10.46
CA VAL A 277 -1.70 8.60 -10.09
C VAL A 277 -2.97 9.08 -10.76
N SER A 278 -3.49 8.21 -11.63
CA SER A 278 -4.71 8.39 -12.39
C SER A 278 -5.92 7.79 -11.67
N LEU A 279 -7.07 8.44 -11.70
CA LEU A 279 -8.28 8.07 -10.98
C LEU A 279 -9.41 7.74 -11.97
N TRP A 280 -10.08 6.60 -11.78
CA TRP A 280 -11.32 6.23 -12.46
C TRP A 280 -12.46 6.16 -11.46
N GLU A 281 -13.65 6.57 -11.88
CA GLU A 281 -14.88 6.38 -11.10
C GLU A 281 -15.43 4.97 -11.36
N ARG A 282 -15.85 4.26 -10.31
CA ARG A 282 -16.44 2.92 -10.50
C ARG A 282 -17.69 3.01 -11.39
N GLY A 283 -17.67 2.26 -12.49
CA GLY A 283 -18.73 2.25 -13.49
C GLY A 283 -18.47 3.16 -14.70
N VAL A 284 -17.42 3.98 -14.66
CA VAL A 284 -16.95 4.81 -15.78
C VAL A 284 -15.52 4.40 -16.09
N TRP A 285 -15.37 3.48 -17.04
CA TRP A 285 -14.10 2.79 -17.30
C TRP A 285 -13.38 3.25 -18.57
N GLY A 286 -14.11 3.83 -19.53
CA GLY A 286 -13.53 4.28 -20.80
C GLY A 286 -12.60 5.46 -20.61
N ASP A 287 -13.09 6.46 -19.87
CA ASP A 287 -12.39 7.72 -19.65
C ASP A 287 -11.82 7.83 -18.24
N LEU A 288 -10.68 8.48 -18.17
CA LEU A 288 -10.07 8.91 -16.92
C LEU A 288 -10.90 10.03 -16.27
N ASP A 289 -11.07 9.97 -14.95
CA ASP A 289 -11.74 11.02 -14.20
C ASP A 289 -10.76 12.15 -13.82
N GLU A 290 -9.67 11.82 -13.11
CA GLU A 290 -8.71 12.81 -12.60
C GLU A 290 -7.26 12.29 -12.57
N ARG A 291 -6.28 13.21 -12.46
CA ARG A 291 -4.85 12.91 -12.28
C ARG A 291 -4.29 13.63 -11.06
N ILE A 292 -3.48 12.93 -10.27
CA ILE A 292 -2.71 13.48 -9.16
C ILE A 292 -1.23 13.30 -9.48
N VAL A 293 -0.52 14.40 -9.72
CA VAL A 293 0.92 14.38 -9.95
C VAL A 293 1.62 14.27 -8.60
N LEU A 294 2.20 13.10 -8.31
CA LEU A 294 3.02 12.90 -7.12
C LEU A 294 4.40 13.49 -7.37
N ASP A 295 5.03 13.12 -8.47
CA ASP A 295 6.38 13.53 -8.82
C ASP A 295 6.43 14.13 -10.23
N ARG A 296 7.29 15.14 -10.41
CA ARG A 296 7.46 15.83 -11.71
C ARG A 296 8.75 15.44 -12.42
N SER A 297 9.62 14.66 -11.77
CA SER A 297 10.84 14.14 -12.37
C SER A 297 10.58 12.88 -13.22
N GLY A 298 9.35 12.33 -13.19
CA GLY A 298 9.01 11.16 -13.99
C GLY A 298 9.35 9.84 -13.30
N LEU A 299 9.35 9.80 -11.96
CA LEU A 299 9.62 8.57 -11.19
C LEU A 299 8.40 7.65 -11.15
N SER A 300 8.59 6.36 -11.35
CA SER A 300 7.48 5.39 -11.33
C SER A 300 6.78 5.31 -9.98
N VAL A 301 5.46 5.06 -10.01
CA VAL A 301 4.62 4.77 -8.83
C VAL A 301 4.40 3.26 -8.70
N ASP A 302 5.32 2.57 -8.05
CA ASP A 302 5.38 1.10 -8.08
C ASP A 302 4.40 0.41 -7.12
N SER A 303 3.93 1.11 -6.09
CA SER A 303 2.99 0.53 -5.12
C SER A 303 2.00 1.53 -4.57
N LEU A 304 0.78 1.06 -4.29
CA LEU A 304 -0.32 1.85 -3.74
C LEU A 304 -1.02 1.08 -2.62
N ALA A 305 -1.36 1.75 -1.53
CA ALA A 305 -2.16 1.18 -0.44
C ALA A 305 -3.07 2.23 0.21
N GLU A 306 -4.34 1.90 0.43
CA GLU A 306 -5.21 2.73 1.28
C GLU A 306 -4.68 2.71 2.71
N VAL A 307 -4.50 3.90 3.28
CA VAL A 307 -4.08 4.05 4.68
C VAL A 307 -5.31 3.80 5.57
N PRO A 308 -5.22 2.92 6.58
CA PRO A 308 -6.33 2.62 7.47
C PRO A 308 -6.95 3.85 8.14
N PHE A 309 -8.24 3.74 8.45
CA PHE A 309 -8.98 4.79 9.13
C PHE A 309 -8.37 5.12 10.50
N GLY A 310 -8.34 6.39 10.88
CA GLY A 310 -7.76 6.88 12.13
C GLY A 310 -6.36 7.48 11.95
N PHE A 311 -5.64 7.11 10.89
CA PHE A 311 -4.34 7.67 10.58
C PHE A 311 -4.44 9.14 10.14
N GLY A 312 -3.54 10.01 10.61
CA GLY A 312 -3.50 11.43 10.23
C GLY A 312 -4.39 12.35 11.08
N GLY A 313 -4.65 11.96 12.34
CA GLY A 313 -5.12 12.82 13.44
C GLY A 313 -6.09 13.94 13.05
N GLY A 314 -7.32 13.61 12.65
CA GLY A 314 -8.39 14.60 12.43
C GLY A 314 -8.17 15.60 11.29
N LYS A 315 -7.11 15.45 10.48
CA LYS A 315 -6.84 16.30 9.30
C LYS A 315 -7.76 15.97 8.11
N LEU A 316 -8.34 14.77 8.10
CA LEU A 316 -9.32 14.33 7.11
C LEU A 316 -10.71 14.78 7.51
N LYS A 317 -11.47 15.29 6.54
CA LYS A 317 -12.91 15.54 6.70
C LYS A 317 -13.67 14.24 6.52
N MET A 318 -14.94 14.25 6.93
CA MET A 318 -15.90 13.19 6.62
C MET A 318 -15.83 12.82 5.11
N ASN A 319 -15.67 11.53 4.83
CA ASN A 319 -15.64 10.92 3.49
C ASN A 319 -14.39 11.21 2.64
N GLU A 320 -13.26 11.55 3.26
CA GLU A 320 -11.98 11.58 2.56
C GLU A 320 -11.10 10.45 3.03
N LYS A 321 -10.20 10.05 2.13
CA LYS A 321 -9.34 8.90 2.32
C LYS A 321 -7.90 9.29 2.08
N LEU A 322 -6.99 8.51 2.65
CA LEU A 322 -5.56 8.70 2.50
C LEU A 322 -5.00 7.45 1.81
N VAL A 323 -4.12 7.66 0.84
CA VAL A 323 -3.45 6.59 0.11
C VAL A 323 -1.95 6.85 0.15
N ALA A 324 -1.19 5.81 0.47
CA ALA A 324 0.26 5.80 0.39
C ALA A 324 0.69 5.31 -0.99
N ALA A 325 1.72 5.94 -1.55
CA ALA A 325 2.32 5.60 -2.83
C ALA A 325 3.83 5.42 -2.68
N GLY A 326 4.33 4.24 -3.01
CA GLY A 326 5.75 3.95 -3.11
C GLY A 326 6.30 4.37 -4.47
N LEU A 327 7.42 5.10 -4.47
CA LEU A 327 8.09 5.58 -5.68
C LEU A 327 9.39 4.80 -5.94
N GLU A 328 9.83 4.84 -7.20
CA GLU A 328 11.07 4.24 -7.70
C GLU A 328 12.33 4.70 -6.94
N ASP A 329 12.33 5.92 -6.40
CA ASP A 329 13.46 6.47 -5.66
C ASP A 329 13.42 6.16 -4.16
N GLY A 330 12.55 5.25 -3.72
CA GLY A 330 12.45 4.85 -2.32
C GLY A 330 11.61 5.80 -1.46
N ARG A 331 11.03 6.88 -2.00
CA ARG A 331 10.07 7.71 -1.24
C ARG A 331 8.71 7.02 -1.14
N VAL A 332 8.07 7.18 0.02
CA VAL A 332 6.64 6.90 0.20
C VAL A 332 5.92 8.21 0.37
N ARG A 333 5.07 8.57 -0.59
CA ARG A 333 4.26 9.78 -0.55
C ARG A 333 2.82 9.49 -0.18
N PHE A 334 2.17 10.48 0.39
CA PHE A 334 0.78 10.36 0.81
C PHE A 334 -0.10 11.31 0.02
N MET A 335 -1.27 10.83 -0.38
CA MET A 335 -2.25 11.65 -1.10
C MET A 335 -3.64 11.49 -0.49
N ARG A 336 -4.32 12.62 -0.35
CA ARG A 336 -5.72 12.69 0.07
C ARG A 336 -6.62 12.56 -1.13
N ILE A 337 -7.51 11.58 -1.09
CA ILE A 337 -8.51 11.32 -2.12
C ILE A 337 -9.84 11.99 -1.74
N GLY A 338 -10.47 12.63 -2.71
CA GLY A 338 -11.70 13.42 -2.58
C GLY A 338 -11.48 14.93 -2.70
N ARG A 339 -10.35 15.44 -2.20
CA ARG A 339 -9.84 16.79 -2.52
C ARG A 339 -8.61 16.77 -3.42
N ASN A 340 -8.05 15.58 -3.62
CA ASN A 340 -6.94 15.30 -4.52
C ASN A 340 -5.73 16.18 -4.23
N ARG A 341 -5.13 15.95 -3.07
CA ARG A 341 -3.97 16.72 -2.60
C ARG A 341 -2.88 15.82 -2.07
N VAL A 342 -1.66 16.02 -2.57
CA VAL A 342 -0.44 15.40 -2.03
C VAL A 342 -0.07 16.04 -0.69
N LEU A 343 0.25 15.21 0.30
CA LEU A 343 0.60 15.60 1.67
C LEU A 343 2.09 15.37 1.91
N LEU A 344 2.91 16.29 1.37
CA LEU A 344 4.37 16.23 1.46
C LEU A 344 4.89 16.28 2.91
N ASP A 345 4.09 16.77 3.87
CA ASP A 345 4.41 16.77 5.30
C ASP A 345 4.39 15.37 5.94
N LEU A 346 3.88 14.36 5.22
CA LEU A 346 3.82 12.98 5.66
C LEU A 346 4.82 12.07 4.93
N ASP A 347 5.57 12.59 3.96
CA ASP A 347 6.49 11.79 3.16
C ASP A 347 7.46 11.01 4.06
N ALA A 348 7.67 9.74 3.71
CA ALA A 348 8.63 8.85 4.34
C ALA A 348 9.66 8.39 3.30
N LYS A 349 10.83 7.92 3.77
CA LYS A 349 11.93 7.48 2.91
C LYS A 349 12.32 6.05 3.26
N HIS A 350 11.93 5.10 2.41
CA HIS A 350 12.28 3.70 2.54
C HIS A 350 13.77 3.48 2.36
N ASP A 351 14.34 3.92 1.24
CA ASP A 351 15.76 3.75 0.94
C ASP A 351 16.23 4.89 0.01
N ASP A 352 17.55 5.12 -0.05
CA ASP A 352 18.16 6.14 -0.90
C ASP A 352 18.48 5.64 -2.32
N LEU A 353 18.63 4.33 -2.48
CA LEU A 353 19.01 3.66 -3.71
C LEU A 353 17.86 2.82 -4.27
N ASP A 354 17.15 2.10 -3.40
CA ASP A 354 16.13 1.13 -3.82
C ASP A 354 14.71 1.71 -3.79
N GLY A 355 13.95 1.39 -4.83
CA GLY A 355 12.53 1.75 -4.96
C GLY A 355 11.60 1.01 -4.01
N VAL A 356 10.42 1.56 -3.77
CA VAL A 356 9.42 0.96 -2.87
C VAL A 356 8.54 -0.03 -3.62
N ALA A 357 9.02 -1.27 -3.73
CA ALA A 357 8.34 -2.36 -4.41
C ALA A 357 6.95 -2.70 -3.82
N ALA A 358 6.75 -2.50 -2.51
CA ALA A 358 5.45 -2.68 -1.89
C ALA A 358 5.25 -1.78 -0.66
N VAL A 359 4.01 -1.32 -0.49
CA VAL A 359 3.49 -0.69 0.73
C VAL A 359 2.25 -1.45 1.17
N GLY A 360 2.12 -1.70 2.47
CA GLY A 360 0.95 -2.31 3.08
C GLY A 360 0.76 -1.84 4.51
N PHE A 361 -0.41 -2.13 5.08
CA PHE A 361 -0.72 -1.83 6.47
C PHE A 361 -1.22 -3.08 7.17
N ASP A 362 -0.76 -3.32 8.39
CA ASP A 362 -1.26 -4.40 9.22
C ASP A 362 -2.56 -4.01 9.94
N ILE A 363 -3.12 -4.96 10.68
CA ILE A 363 -4.38 -4.77 11.41
C ILE A 363 -4.28 -3.73 12.55
N GLU A 364 -3.07 -3.40 13.00
CA GLU A 364 -2.81 -2.37 14.01
C GLU A 364 -2.50 -1.00 13.38
N GLY A 365 -2.56 -0.89 12.04
CA GLY A 365 -2.33 0.35 11.31
C GLY A 365 -0.86 0.72 11.12
N ARG A 366 0.07 -0.20 11.39
CA ARG A 366 1.49 -0.01 11.10
C ARG A 366 1.73 -0.16 9.61
N MET A 367 2.50 0.76 9.05
CA MET A 367 2.90 0.68 7.66
C MET A 367 4.07 -0.30 7.53
N ILE A 368 4.06 -1.11 6.48
CA ILE A 368 5.13 -2.03 6.12
C ILE A 368 5.52 -1.71 4.68
N THR A 369 6.78 -1.36 4.50
CA THR A 369 7.35 -1.02 3.18
C THR A 369 8.50 -1.97 2.87
N SER A 370 8.58 -2.46 1.64
CA SER A 370 9.69 -3.29 1.20
C SER A 370 10.24 -2.81 -0.14
N GLY A 371 11.55 -2.83 -0.27
CA GLY A 371 12.30 -2.40 -1.44
C GLY A 371 13.73 -2.91 -1.37
N GLY A 372 14.30 -3.28 -2.52
CA GLY A 372 15.63 -3.87 -2.59
C GLY A 372 15.81 -4.99 -1.57
N GLN A 373 16.82 -4.87 -0.72
CA GLN A 373 17.14 -5.87 0.31
C GLN A 373 16.68 -5.46 1.71
N THR A 374 15.66 -4.60 1.82
CA THR A 374 15.18 -4.13 3.12
C THR A 374 13.66 -4.16 3.27
N VAL A 375 13.21 -4.38 4.49
CA VAL A 375 11.83 -4.15 4.91
C VAL A 375 11.85 -3.17 6.08
N LYS A 376 11.01 -2.14 6.03
CA LYS A 376 10.83 -1.19 7.12
C LYS A 376 9.40 -1.23 7.63
N VAL A 377 9.27 -1.18 8.95
CA VAL A 377 8.00 -1.13 9.67
C VAL A 377 7.90 0.21 10.37
N TRP A 378 6.75 0.86 10.24
CA TRP A 378 6.54 2.23 10.67
C TRP A 378 5.29 2.36 11.53
N THR A 379 5.33 3.23 12.54
CA THR A 379 4.17 3.64 13.33
C THR A 379 3.85 5.10 13.07
N GLU A 380 2.61 5.52 13.33
CA GLU A 380 2.32 6.94 13.48
C GLU A 380 3.14 7.50 14.63
N ALA A 381 3.83 8.62 14.39
CA ALA A 381 4.49 9.38 15.43
C ALA A 381 3.42 9.85 16.43
N LYS A 382 3.46 9.31 17.66
CA LYS A 382 2.63 9.82 18.77
C LYS A 382 3.17 11.21 19.10
N GLY A 383 2.51 12.26 18.63
CA GLY A 383 2.86 13.63 18.99
C GLY A 383 3.00 13.75 20.51
N LEU A 384 4.06 14.40 20.99
CA LEU A 384 4.31 14.56 22.43
C LEU A 384 3.03 15.00 23.14
N PRO A 385 2.62 14.36 24.26
CA PRO A 385 1.57 14.88 25.12
C PRO A 385 2.13 16.09 25.90
N GLY A 386 2.17 17.25 25.24
CA GLY A 386 2.64 18.51 25.78
C GLY A 386 1.55 19.58 25.65
N GLY A 387 0.94 19.91 26.77
CA GLY A 387 -0.31 20.67 26.86
C GLY A 387 -0.30 22.05 26.22
N GLY A 388 -1.49 22.45 25.77
CA GLY A 388 -1.76 23.82 25.38
C GLY A 388 -1.47 24.78 26.55
N ARG A 389 -0.53 25.70 26.32
CA ARG A 389 -0.58 27.06 26.85
C ARG A 389 -0.09 27.98 25.74
N GLY A 390 -0.97 28.89 25.32
CA GLY A 390 -0.66 29.89 24.32
C GLY A 390 0.58 30.68 24.73
N ALA A 391 1.54 30.77 23.82
CA ALA A 391 2.59 31.78 23.91
C ALA A 391 1.93 33.13 23.60
N SER A 392 1.42 33.73 24.68
CA SER A 392 1.08 35.14 24.79
C SER A 392 2.17 35.99 24.15
N THR A 393 1.73 36.89 23.28
CA THR A 393 2.40 38.14 22.89
C THR A 393 3.21 38.72 24.04
N LYS A 394 4.55 38.63 23.97
CA LYS A 394 5.42 39.49 24.74
C LYS A 394 5.63 40.77 23.96
N HIS A 395 5.00 41.82 24.48
CA HIS A 395 5.35 43.21 24.24
C HIS A 395 6.85 43.41 24.51
N ASP A 396 7.60 43.85 23.50
CA ASP A 396 8.89 44.48 23.70
C ASP A 396 8.64 45.95 24.08
N LEU A 397 8.92 46.26 25.34
CA LEU A 397 9.03 47.62 25.86
C LEU A 397 10.50 47.93 26.12
N SER A 398 10.99 48.89 25.35
CA SER A 398 11.94 49.96 25.69
C SER A 398 13.26 49.61 26.38
N SER A 399 14.36 49.89 25.67
CA SER A 399 15.57 50.49 26.24
C SER A 399 16.15 51.44 25.20
N ASN A 400 16.07 52.73 25.48
CA ASN A 400 16.79 53.80 24.78
C ASN A 400 18.30 53.61 24.99
N ASP A 401 19.09 54.00 23.99
CA ASP A 401 20.18 54.95 24.19
C ASP A 401 20.59 55.57 22.84
N ASP A 402 20.66 56.89 22.89
CA ASP A 402 20.85 57.86 21.81
C ASP A 402 22.28 57.88 21.27
N ILE A 403 22.46 58.00 19.93
CA ILE A 403 23.48 58.88 19.36
C ILE A 403 22.94 59.57 18.10
N ASP A 404 22.87 60.88 18.24
CA ASP A 404 22.54 61.95 17.30
C ASP A 404 23.57 62.10 16.17
N ASN A 405 23.11 62.36 14.94
CA ASN A 405 23.84 63.15 13.95
C ASN A 405 22.91 63.63 12.82
N SER A 406 22.41 64.85 13.01
CA SER A 406 22.44 66.01 12.08
C SER A 406 22.18 65.82 10.57
N ALA A 407 21.10 66.45 10.08
CA ALA A 407 20.71 66.71 8.67
C ALA A 407 21.60 67.81 8.00
N PRO A 408 21.42 68.30 6.73
CA PRO A 408 20.16 68.48 5.98
C PRO A 408 20.16 68.32 4.42
N ASP A 409 18.93 68.35 3.88
CA ASP A 409 18.42 68.88 2.59
C ASP A 409 19.03 68.50 1.22
N GLN A 410 18.15 67.98 0.33
CA GLN A 410 17.72 68.69 -0.91
C GLN A 410 16.56 67.98 -1.66
N SER A 411 15.41 68.68 -1.73
CA SER A 411 14.46 68.90 -2.86
C SER A 411 14.76 68.18 -4.21
N SER A 412 13.82 67.56 -4.94
CA SER A 412 12.70 68.22 -5.67
C SER A 412 11.66 67.25 -6.28
N ASP A 413 10.39 67.70 -6.28
CA ASP A 413 9.31 67.65 -7.32
C ASP A 413 8.77 66.32 -7.88
N GLU A 414 7.47 66.02 -7.61
CA GLU A 414 6.27 66.14 -8.49
C GLU A 414 6.20 65.04 -9.59
N GLU A 415 5.14 64.24 -9.77
CA GLU A 415 3.77 64.64 -10.13
C GLU A 415 2.70 63.60 -9.73
N ASP A 416 1.49 64.13 -9.55
CA ASP A 416 0.18 63.51 -9.39
C ASP A 416 -0.21 62.56 -10.55
N HIS A 417 -0.98 61.50 -10.26
CA HIS A 417 -2.26 61.26 -10.97
C HIS A 417 -3.15 60.17 -10.34
N ALA A 418 -4.29 60.67 -9.86
CA ALA A 418 -5.63 60.10 -9.66
C ALA A 418 -5.99 58.62 -9.97
N LYS A 419 -6.73 58.07 -9.01
CA LYS A 419 -7.52 56.82 -8.99
C LYS A 419 -8.55 56.70 -10.13
N GLN A 420 -8.76 55.49 -10.67
CA GLN A 420 -10.10 55.03 -11.09
C GLN A 420 -10.37 53.53 -10.82
N LYS A 421 -11.44 53.29 -10.05
CA LYS A 421 -12.10 52.00 -9.82
C LYS A 421 -12.81 51.52 -11.09
N ARG A 422 -12.62 50.26 -11.50
CA ARG A 422 -13.38 49.64 -12.60
C ARG A 422 -14.39 48.60 -12.11
N LYS A 423 -15.61 48.74 -12.64
CA LYS A 423 -16.87 48.10 -12.24
C LYS A 423 -16.96 46.61 -12.63
N LYS A 424 -17.62 45.86 -11.73
CA LYS A 424 -18.25 44.54 -11.92
C LYS A 424 -19.13 44.51 -13.18
N ARG A 425 -18.99 43.49 -14.04
CA ARG A 425 -19.93 43.18 -15.12
C ARG A 425 -20.58 41.81 -14.91
N LYS A 426 -21.89 41.78 -15.15
CA LYS A 426 -22.85 40.73 -14.87
C LYS A 426 -23.08 39.90 -16.14
N ARG A 427 -22.95 38.58 -16.00
CA ARG A 427 -23.67 37.45 -16.63
C ARG A 427 -24.26 37.63 -18.05
N ASN A 428 -23.87 36.75 -18.97
CA ASN A 428 -24.72 36.32 -20.09
C ASN A 428 -24.83 34.79 -20.13
N LYS A 429 -25.97 34.34 -20.65
CA LYS A 429 -26.59 33.01 -20.53
C LYS A 429 -26.66 32.37 -21.92
N GLY A 430 -26.43 31.05 -22.00
CA GLY A 430 -26.70 30.18 -23.16
C GLY A 430 -25.55 29.20 -23.39
N LYS A 431 -25.75 27.95 -23.83
CA LYS A 431 -26.92 27.10 -24.00
C LYS A 431 -26.39 25.67 -24.24
N ASP A 432 -27.02 24.68 -23.64
CA ASP A 432 -27.12 23.24 -23.95
C ASP A 432 -26.01 22.50 -24.71
N LYS A 433 -25.44 21.47 -24.08
CA LYS A 433 -25.18 20.17 -24.74
C LYS A 433 -25.54 19.01 -23.79
N SER A 434 -26.12 18.00 -24.43
CA SER A 434 -26.94 16.90 -23.95
C SER A 434 -26.22 15.88 -23.05
N GLY A 435 -26.94 15.42 -22.03
CA GLY A 435 -26.52 14.38 -21.09
C GLY A 435 -26.50 12.96 -21.68
N GLY A 436 -25.47 12.21 -21.32
CA GLY A 436 -25.45 10.76 -21.41
C GLY A 436 -26.28 10.17 -20.25
N LYS A 437 -27.26 9.33 -20.58
CA LYS A 437 -27.99 8.52 -19.61
C LYS A 437 -27.11 7.35 -19.19
N ALA A 438 -26.87 7.20 -17.89
CA ALA A 438 -26.45 5.94 -17.31
C ALA A 438 -27.57 4.90 -17.56
N LEU A 439 -27.22 3.77 -18.16
CA LEU A 439 -28.14 2.65 -18.33
C LEU A 439 -28.24 1.90 -17.00
N ASP A 440 -29.42 2.00 -16.39
CA ASP A 440 -29.84 1.20 -15.25
C ASP A 440 -30.22 -0.20 -15.76
N PHE A 441 -29.54 -1.24 -15.28
CA PHE A 441 -29.92 -2.63 -15.54
C PHE A 441 -30.43 -3.26 -14.25
N SER A 442 -31.76 -3.20 -14.09
CA SER A 442 -32.50 -4.12 -13.24
C SER A 442 -32.81 -5.40 -14.02
N LEU A 443 -32.16 -6.52 -13.67
CA LEU A 443 -32.69 -7.89 -13.48
C LEU A 443 -31.54 -8.91 -13.45
#